data_AF-A0A168MZR3-F1
#
_entry.id   AF-A0A168MZR3-F1
#
_cell.length_a   1.000
_cell.length_b   1.000
_cell.length_c   1.000
_cell.angle_alpha   90.00
_cell.angle_beta   90.00
_cell.angle_gamma   90.00
#
_symmetry.space_group_name_H-M   'P 1'
#
loop_
_entity.id
_entity.type
_entity.pdbx_description
1 polymer ?
#
loop_
_entity_poly.entity_id
_entity_poly.type
_entity_poly.pdbx_seq_one_letter_code
_entity_poly.pdbx_strand_id
1 'polypeptide(L)'
;CSICRIMSGPTNSLYTCYSCGMSVHHDCYGVKDKAEHIGWRCDPCQNKKKPVASYNYECVLCYNTTSQHQALKMTSGYCWAHVQCAVFMPEVKFVNPSTLSPVEYIGCVSPARTQASCSLCDDQRGACVACSECSKTMHVQCA
;
A
#
# COMPACT_ATOMS: atom_id res chain seq x y z
N CYS A 1 0.70 2.22 13.77
CA CYS A 1 0.65 1.48 12.48
C CYS A 1 0.82 2.44 11.31
N SER A 2 1.74 2.18 10.37
CA SER A 2 2.02 3.07 9.22
C SER A 2 0.89 3.13 8.19
N ILE A 3 -0.07 2.19 8.22
CA ILE A 3 -1.19 2.12 7.28
C ILE A 3 -2.41 2.87 7.82
N CYS A 4 -2.91 2.50 9.01
CA CYS A 4 -4.11 3.12 9.59
C CYS A 4 -3.81 4.34 10.47
N ARG A 5 -2.54 4.67 10.71
CA ARG A 5 -2.07 5.77 11.57
C ARG A 5 -2.57 5.72 13.04
N ILE A 6 -3.11 4.59 13.48
CA ILE A 6 -3.54 4.35 14.87
C ILE A 6 -2.48 3.52 15.61
N MET A 7 -2.24 3.83 16.89
CA MET A 7 -1.31 3.11 17.77
C MET A 7 -1.95 1.87 18.43
N SER A 8 -3.19 2.00 18.89
CA SER A 8 -3.93 0.92 19.57
C SER A 8 -4.96 0.31 18.61
N GLY A 9 -4.72 -0.91 18.13
CA GLY A 9 -5.64 -1.65 17.28
C GLY A 9 -6.48 -2.67 18.06
N PRO A 10 -7.61 -3.16 17.49
CA PRO A 10 -8.49 -4.12 18.17
C PRO A 10 -7.81 -5.47 18.52
N THR A 11 -6.70 -5.81 17.85
CA THR A 11 -5.93 -7.06 18.08
C THR A 11 -4.57 -6.84 18.76
N ASN A 12 -4.26 -5.59 19.16
CA ASN A 12 -3.08 -5.14 19.92
C ASN A 12 -1.69 -5.65 19.47
N SER A 13 -1.59 -6.18 18.25
CA SER A 13 -0.43 -6.90 17.73
C SER A 13 0.25 -6.09 16.64
N LEU A 14 1.02 -5.08 17.03
CA LEU A 14 1.84 -4.29 16.11
C LEU A 14 3.10 -5.11 15.74
N TYR A 15 3.34 -5.29 14.45
CA TYR A 15 4.51 -5.96 13.90
C TYR A 15 5.49 -4.90 13.40
N THR A 16 6.74 -4.99 13.83
CA THR A 16 7.81 -4.07 13.40
C THR A 16 8.83 -4.83 12.55
N CYS A 17 9.07 -4.37 11.33
CA CYS A 17 9.99 -5.01 10.41
C CYS A 17 11.41 -4.93 10.95
N TYR A 18 12.07 -6.07 11.13
CA TYR A 18 13.43 -6.14 11.68
C TYR A 18 14.47 -5.38 10.85
N SER A 19 14.26 -5.26 9.54
CA SER A 19 15.25 -4.67 8.62
C SER A 19 15.04 -3.19 8.34
N CYS A 20 13.81 -2.68 8.43
CA CYS A 20 13.51 -1.29 8.06
C CYS A 20 12.70 -0.53 9.13
N GLY A 21 12.33 -1.17 10.24
CA GLY A 21 11.62 -0.50 11.33
C GLY A 21 10.16 -0.11 11.04
N MET A 22 9.63 -0.40 9.85
CA MET A 22 8.22 -0.15 9.54
C MET A 22 7.31 -0.95 10.49
N SER A 23 6.35 -0.28 11.13
CA SER A 23 5.41 -0.90 12.06
C SER A 23 3.98 -0.91 11.54
N VAL A 24 3.36 -2.08 11.47
CA VAL A 24 1.99 -2.29 10.93
C VAL A 24 1.18 -3.22 11.84
N HIS A 25 -0.14 -3.08 11.86
CA HIS A 25 -0.98 -4.12 12.46
C HIS A 25 -1.01 -5.36 11.56
N HIS A 26 -1.21 -6.52 12.19
CA HIS A 26 -1.45 -7.79 11.50
C HIS A 26 -2.48 -7.64 10.37
N ASP A 27 -3.68 -7.14 10.70
CA ASP A 27 -4.80 -7.05 9.77
C ASP A 27 -4.66 -5.91 8.77
N CYS A 28 -3.94 -4.84 9.13
CA CYS A 28 -3.70 -3.73 8.21
C CYS A 28 -2.75 -4.12 7.07
N TYR A 29 -1.83 -5.06 7.29
CA TYR A 29 -0.84 -5.49 6.29
C TYR A 29 -1.04 -6.92 5.79
N GLY A 30 -1.94 -7.70 6.39
CA GLY A 30 -2.15 -9.10 6.04
C GLY A 30 -0.91 -9.96 6.32
N VAL A 31 -0.43 -9.95 7.56
CA VAL A 31 0.71 -10.78 8.00
C VAL A 31 0.29 -12.26 7.97
N LYS A 32 1.13 -13.14 7.39
CA LYS A 32 0.78 -14.56 7.16
C LYS A 32 0.81 -15.41 8.42
N ASP A 33 1.80 -15.19 9.28
CA ASP A 33 2.02 -16.02 10.46
C ASP A 33 1.83 -15.21 11.74
N LYS A 34 0.92 -15.69 12.61
CA LYS A 34 0.71 -15.13 13.96
C LYS A 34 1.81 -15.54 14.95
N ALA A 35 2.64 -16.51 14.59
CA ALA A 35 3.56 -17.19 15.52
C ALA A 35 4.86 -16.41 15.79
N GLU A 36 5.27 -15.46 14.92
CA GLU A 36 6.58 -14.83 15.01
C GLU A 36 6.50 -13.30 14.91
N HIS A 37 6.18 -12.65 16.03
CA HIS A 37 6.47 -11.21 16.18
C HIS A 37 7.97 -10.91 16.06
N ILE A 38 8.80 -11.87 16.47
CA ILE A 38 10.27 -11.75 16.49
C ILE A 38 10.80 -12.08 15.10
N GLY A 39 11.55 -11.15 14.51
CA GLY A 39 12.23 -11.38 13.22
C GLY A 39 11.36 -11.20 11.97
N TRP A 40 10.10 -10.79 12.13
CA TRP A 40 9.22 -10.45 11.00
C TRP A 40 9.86 -9.40 10.09
N ARG A 41 9.63 -9.55 8.78
CA ARG A 41 10.08 -8.62 7.73
C ARG A 41 8.95 -8.35 6.75
N CYS A 42 8.79 -7.10 6.35
CA CYS A 42 7.83 -6.70 5.32
C CYS A 42 8.22 -7.23 3.94
N ASP A 43 7.26 -7.26 3.02
CA ASP A 43 7.41 -7.83 1.69
C ASP A 43 8.59 -7.18 0.90
N PRO A 44 8.80 -5.84 0.93
CA PRO A 44 9.98 -5.24 0.31
C PRO A 44 11.31 -5.77 0.87
N CYS A 45 11.44 -5.89 2.19
CA CYS A 45 12.64 -6.40 2.84
C CYS A 45 12.87 -7.90 2.59
N GLN A 46 11.80 -8.68 2.46
CA GLN A 46 11.90 -10.07 2.03
C GLN A 46 12.37 -10.17 0.57
N ASN A 47 11.83 -9.33 -0.33
CA ASN A 47 12.23 -9.28 -1.73
C ASN A 47 13.71 -8.90 -1.91
N LYS A 48 14.27 -8.03 -1.07
CA LYS A 48 15.72 -7.71 -1.10
C LYS A 48 16.61 -8.93 -0.84
N LYS A 49 16.12 -9.92 -0.08
CA LYS A 49 16.86 -11.16 0.24
C LYS A 49 16.60 -12.26 -0.78
N LYS A 50 15.33 -12.47 -1.15
CA LYS A 50 14.89 -13.47 -2.12
C LYS A 50 13.95 -12.78 -3.12
N PRO A 51 14.50 -12.24 -4.21
CA PRO A 51 13.74 -11.48 -5.19
C PRO A 51 12.70 -12.35 -5.89
N VAL A 52 11.46 -11.89 -5.86
CA VAL A 52 10.32 -12.45 -6.60
C VAL A 52 9.59 -11.37 -7.40
N ALA A 53 9.88 -10.10 -7.12
CA ALA A 53 9.32 -8.91 -7.76
C ALA A 53 10.41 -7.88 -8.06
N SER A 54 10.02 -6.82 -8.77
CA SER A 54 10.89 -5.70 -9.15
C SER A 54 11.69 -5.12 -7.97
N TYR A 55 12.90 -4.63 -8.25
CA TYR A 55 13.69 -3.85 -7.30
C TYR A 55 13.28 -2.38 -7.25
N ASN A 56 12.45 -1.92 -8.20
CA ASN A 56 11.86 -0.59 -8.12
C ASN A 56 10.66 -0.63 -7.17
N TYR A 57 10.86 -0.24 -5.92
CA TYR A 57 9.84 -0.22 -4.86
C TYR A 57 8.87 0.97 -4.95
N GLU A 58 8.62 1.49 -6.15
CA GLU A 58 7.67 2.56 -6.38
C GLU A 58 6.24 2.02 -6.51
N CYS A 59 5.29 2.70 -5.86
CA CYS A 59 3.88 2.36 -5.97
C CYS A 59 3.33 2.73 -7.35
N VAL A 60 2.89 1.74 -8.13
CA VAL A 60 2.35 1.95 -9.48
C VAL A 60 1.02 2.72 -9.54
N LEU A 61 0.36 2.93 -8.39
CA LEU A 61 -0.89 3.70 -8.32
C LEU A 61 -0.66 5.18 -8.03
N CYS A 62 0.43 5.58 -7.36
CA CYS A 62 0.62 6.96 -6.93
C CYS A 62 1.99 7.55 -7.25
N TYR A 63 2.93 6.73 -7.75
CA TYR A 63 4.31 7.11 -8.13
C TYR A 63 5.04 7.96 -7.07
N ASN A 64 4.64 7.82 -5.80
CA ASN A 64 5.18 8.60 -4.71
C ASN A 64 6.38 7.87 -4.10
N THR A 65 7.55 8.49 -4.20
CA THR A 65 8.84 7.98 -3.70
C THR A 65 9.26 8.59 -2.36
N THR A 66 8.50 9.55 -1.82
CA THR A 66 8.94 10.39 -0.69
C THR A 66 8.91 9.68 0.66
N SER A 67 8.08 8.65 0.84
CA SER A 67 7.98 7.96 2.12
C SER A 67 9.06 6.89 2.25
N GLN A 68 9.98 7.04 3.20
CA GLN A 68 10.78 5.91 3.66
C GLN A 68 9.85 4.96 4.44
N HIS A 69 10.02 3.64 4.28
CA HIS A 69 9.25 2.62 5.02
C HIS A 69 7.79 2.43 4.58
N GLN A 70 7.58 2.30 3.27
CA GLN A 70 6.25 2.11 2.67
C GLN A 70 5.68 0.70 2.90
N ALA A 71 4.42 0.64 3.30
CA ALA A 71 3.65 -0.59 3.38
C ALA A 71 3.21 -1.02 1.97
N LEU A 72 4.14 -1.65 1.24
CA LEU A 72 3.92 -2.12 -0.12
C LEU A 72 3.55 -3.60 -0.16
N LYS A 73 2.77 -3.97 -1.16
CA LYS A 73 2.44 -5.33 -1.54
C LYS A 73 2.76 -5.54 -3.02
N MET A 74 3.14 -6.77 -3.33
CA MET A 74 3.45 -7.17 -4.70
C MET A 74 2.16 -7.16 -5.54
N THR A 75 2.26 -6.68 -6.77
CA THR A 75 1.18 -6.76 -7.76
C THR A 75 1.31 -8.04 -8.59
N SER A 76 0.25 -8.50 -9.25
CA SER A 76 0.36 -9.65 -10.16
C SER A 76 1.24 -9.41 -11.38
N GLY A 77 1.59 -8.14 -11.66
CA GLY A 77 2.61 -7.75 -12.63
C GLY A 77 4.04 -7.71 -12.06
N TYR A 78 4.27 -8.25 -10.86
CA TYR A 78 5.57 -8.23 -10.18
C TYR A 78 6.14 -6.83 -9.88
N CYS A 79 5.26 -5.84 -9.77
CA CYS A 79 5.58 -4.48 -9.30
C CYS A 79 5.07 -4.29 -7.86
N TRP A 80 4.98 -3.04 -7.40
CA TRP A 80 4.57 -2.71 -6.04
C TRP A 80 3.39 -1.75 -6.01
N ALA A 81 2.52 -1.92 -5.03
CA ALA A 81 1.47 -0.98 -4.70
C ALA A 81 1.40 -0.78 -3.19
N HIS A 82 1.14 0.45 -2.74
CA HIS A 82 0.80 0.70 -1.34
C HIS A 82 -0.47 -0.03 -0.98
N VAL A 83 -0.51 -0.66 0.20
CA VAL A 83 -1.73 -1.25 0.75
C VAL A 83 -2.85 -0.23 0.80
N GLN A 84 -2.58 0.98 1.30
CA GLN A 84 -3.57 2.04 1.40
C GLN A 84 -4.09 2.48 0.01
N CYS A 85 -3.21 2.67 -0.97
CA CYS A 85 -3.64 2.99 -2.33
C CYS A 85 -4.55 1.92 -2.92
N ALA A 86 -4.21 0.63 -2.73
CA ALA A 86 -5.02 -0.48 -3.21
C ALA A 86 -6.38 -0.58 -2.48
N VAL A 87 -6.43 -0.31 -1.17
CA VAL A 87 -7.67 -0.31 -0.37
C VAL A 87 -8.65 0.77 -0.84
N PHE A 88 -8.15 1.98 -1.10
CA PHE A 88 -9.01 3.12 -1.47
C PHE A 88 -9.28 3.21 -2.99
N MET A 89 -8.73 2.30 -3.78
CA MET A 89 -9.01 2.19 -5.21
C MET A 89 -10.17 1.21 -5.46
N PRO A 90 -11.36 1.68 -5.87
CA PRO A 90 -12.51 0.79 -6.05
C PRO A 90 -12.31 -0.32 -7.08
N GLU A 91 -11.52 -0.06 -8.12
CA GLU A 91 -11.23 -0.98 -9.22
C GLU A 91 -10.17 -2.02 -8.83
N VAL A 92 -9.31 -1.72 -7.85
CA VAL A 92 -8.22 -2.60 -7.41
C VAL A 92 -8.73 -3.61 -6.38
N LYS A 93 -8.15 -4.82 -6.41
CA LYS A 93 -8.49 -5.90 -5.47
C LYS A 93 -7.24 -6.62 -4.98
N PHE A 94 -7.37 -7.28 -3.84
CA PHE A 94 -6.39 -8.25 -3.35
C PHE A 94 -6.86 -9.65 -3.70
N VAL A 95 -5.99 -10.47 -4.30
CA VAL A 95 -6.32 -11.86 -4.63
C VAL A 95 -6.61 -12.66 -3.36
N ASN A 96 -5.77 -12.50 -2.34
CA ASN A 96 -6.03 -13.05 -1.02
C ASN A 96 -6.28 -11.91 -0.01
N PRO A 97 -7.52 -11.75 0.49
CA PRO A 97 -7.88 -10.66 1.40
C PRO A 97 -7.27 -10.82 2.80
N SER A 98 -6.89 -12.03 3.22
CA SER A 98 -6.22 -12.25 4.51
C SER A 98 -4.76 -11.80 4.48
N THR A 99 -4.08 -11.97 3.34
CA THR A 99 -2.67 -11.59 3.18
C THR A 99 -2.48 -10.24 2.49
N LEU A 100 -3.57 -9.62 2.03
CA LEU A 100 -3.60 -8.40 1.24
C LEU A 100 -2.62 -8.46 0.05
N SER A 101 -2.54 -9.60 -0.63
CA SER A 101 -1.56 -9.84 -1.69
C SER A 101 -1.95 -11.04 -2.56
N PRO A 102 -1.55 -11.08 -3.83
CA PRO A 102 -1.08 -9.95 -4.64
C PRO A 102 -2.19 -8.91 -4.90
N VAL A 103 -1.78 -7.73 -5.37
CA VAL A 103 -2.67 -6.65 -5.82
C VAL A 103 -2.96 -6.82 -7.32
N GLU A 104 -4.23 -6.79 -7.70
CA GLU A 104 -4.73 -7.00 -9.06
C GLU A 104 -5.66 -5.90 -9.57
N TYR A 105 -6.00 -5.98 -10.85
CA TYR A 105 -6.89 -5.04 -11.57
C TYR A 105 -6.36 -3.60 -11.67
N ILE A 106 -5.04 -3.41 -11.58
CA ILE A 106 -4.39 -2.10 -11.76
C ILE A 106 -4.64 -1.55 -13.18
N GLY A 107 -4.69 -2.41 -14.19
CA GLY A 107 -5.02 -2.02 -15.56
C GLY A 107 -6.49 -1.60 -15.76
N CYS A 108 -7.36 -1.85 -14.78
CA CYS A 108 -8.78 -1.47 -14.82
C CYS A 108 -9.04 -0.11 -14.16
N VAL A 109 -8.01 0.54 -13.61
CA VAL A 109 -8.15 1.89 -13.03
C VAL A 109 -8.58 2.87 -14.12
N SER A 110 -9.69 3.57 -13.88
CA SER A 110 -10.27 4.48 -14.86
C SER A 110 -9.27 5.59 -15.26
N PRO A 111 -9.14 5.90 -16.57
CA PRO A 111 -8.32 7.01 -17.04
C PRO A 111 -8.67 8.34 -16.38
N ALA A 112 -9.94 8.57 -16.05
CA ALA A 112 -10.38 9.78 -15.37
C ALA A 112 -9.67 10.00 -14.03
N ARG A 113 -9.28 8.92 -13.33
CA ARG A 113 -8.58 9.00 -12.05
C ARG A 113 -7.10 9.27 -12.21
N THR A 114 -6.47 8.71 -13.25
CA THR A 114 -5.06 8.95 -13.56
C THR A 114 -4.80 10.28 -14.25
N GLN A 115 -5.86 10.94 -14.75
CA GLN A 115 -5.81 12.27 -15.36
C GLN A 115 -6.28 13.37 -14.40
N ALA A 116 -6.88 13.00 -13.26
CA ALA A 116 -7.34 13.96 -12.28
C ALA A 116 -6.17 14.62 -11.53
N SER A 117 -6.30 15.91 -11.26
CA SER A 117 -5.34 16.66 -10.46
C SER A 117 -5.63 16.50 -8.98
N CYS A 118 -4.61 16.19 -8.17
CA CYS A 118 -4.73 16.15 -6.73
C CYS A 118 -4.89 17.57 -6.16
N SER A 119 -5.99 17.85 -5.46
CA SER A 119 -6.28 19.17 -4.86
C SER A 119 -5.40 19.51 -3.64
N LEU A 120 -4.48 18.63 -3.23
CA LEU A 120 -3.59 18.84 -2.08
C LEU A 120 -2.14 19.10 -2.48
N CYS A 121 -1.68 18.54 -3.60
CA CYS A 121 -0.31 18.68 -4.07
C CYS A 121 -0.21 19.26 -5.50
N ASP A 122 -1.35 19.55 -6.13
CA ASP A 122 -1.46 20.10 -7.48
C ASP A 122 -0.70 19.31 -8.57
N ASP A 123 -0.58 17.98 -8.38
CA ASP A 123 0.07 17.05 -9.30
C ASP A 123 -0.96 16.07 -9.90
N GLN A 124 -0.75 15.66 -11.15
CA GLN A 124 -1.55 14.68 -11.89
C GLN A 124 -0.87 13.30 -11.95
N ARG A 125 0.36 13.16 -11.45
CA ARG A 125 1.07 11.86 -11.46
C ARG A 125 0.47 10.89 -10.45
N GLY A 126 -0.23 9.89 -10.96
CA GLY A 126 -0.86 8.83 -10.18
C GLY A 126 -2.37 8.88 -10.25
N ALA A 127 -3.03 7.94 -9.58
CA ALA A 127 -4.47 7.84 -9.54
C ALA A 127 -5.03 8.59 -8.32
N CYS A 128 -5.96 9.50 -8.59
CA CYS A 128 -6.73 10.18 -7.55
C CYS A 128 -8.02 9.43 -7.18
N VAL A 129 -8.45 9.65 -5.95
CA VAL A 129 -9.77 9.29 -5.44
C VAL A 129 -10.61 10.55 -5.24
N ALA A 130 -11.91 10.46 -5.50
CA ALA A 130 -12.85 11.56 -5.27
C ALA A 130 -13.34 11.54 -3.82
N CYS A 131 -13.54 12.73 -3.24
CA CYS A 131 -14.20 12.87 -1.96
C CYS A 131 -15.67 12.41 -2.06
N SER A 132 -16.21 11.77 -1.01
CA SER A 132 -17.63 11.38 -0.97
C SER A 132 -18.57 12.58 -0.79
N GLU A 133 -18.08 13.65 -0.16
CA GLU A 133 -18.88 14.81 0.25
C GLU A 133 -18.73 16.02 -0.69
N CYS A 134 -17.73 16.01 -1.59
CA CYS A 134 -17.48 17.14 -2.50
C CYS A 134 -16.82 16.72 -3.81
N SER A 135 -16.66 17.67 -4.74
CA SER A 135 -16.08 17.43 -6.06
C SER A 135 -14.54 17.39 -6.10
N LYS A 136 -13.86 17.47 -4.95
CA LYS A 136 -12.39 17.44 -4.89
C LYS A 136 -11.83 16.03 -5.11
N THR A 137 -10.68 15.96 -5.77
CA THR A 137 -9.92 14.74 -6.01
C THR A 137 -8.56 14.81 -5.32
N MET A 138 -8.08 13.70 -4.79
CA MET A 138 -6.78 13.66 -4.11
C MET A 138 -6.10 12.30 -4.26
N HIS A 139 -4.77 12.28 -4.25
CA HIS A 139 -4.04 11.03 -4.09
C HIS A 139 -4.30 10.44 -2.71
N VAL A 140 -4.43 9.11 -2.64
CA VAL A 140 -4.65 8.40 -1.36
C VAL A 140 -3.55 8.69 -0.33
N GLN A 141 -2.30 8.86 -0.77
CA GLN A 141 -1.18 9.18 0.13
C GLN A 141 -1.12 10.65 0.55
N CYS A 142 -1.79 11.56 -0.19
CA CYS A 142 -1.83 12.98 0.17
C CYS A 142 -2.91 13.28 1.23
N ALA A 143 -3.96 12.46 1.30
CA ALA A 143 -5.00 12.52 2.32
C ALA A 143 -4.48 12.01 3.70
#